data_AF-A2DGI6-F1
#
_entry.id   AF-A2DGI6-F1
#
_cell.length_a   1.000
_cell.length_b   1.000
_cell.length_c   1.000
_cell.angle_alpha   90.00
_cell.angle_beta   90.00
_cell.angle_gamma   90.00
#
_symmetry.space_group_name_H-M   'P 1'
#
loop_
_entity.id
_entity.type
_entity.pdbx_description
1 polymer ?
#
loop_
_entity_poly.entity_id
_entity_poly.type
_entity_poly.pdbx_seq_one_letter_code
_entity_poly.pdbx_strand_id
1 'polypeptide(L)'
;MNDITNQQLQLAEKYISTLADKEIIRRYYDVKNKLLSDSINTNRSIENASKSYSRSKIGRETAIDGESVSRSINSDDPNEPDSICLKLHEVQKKIITGQLLQVSTDPLEELETLKRVVQAKIQSLSLVRNKIRDENIRLTNDFKELSAQYNAKLSEVKENGNAEFQKIVDEETALNDKYSIVESELEDLREEYDSLKGENEEKIKNLTSISLQDCQSDNQLKKLAELIQTKRREVESLQKNIEKMQQDIEDKSKSLSKKKYGTDDEKLLEEVVHLTEQIDLVKSQNAQIELKLKKYPILVPETTSPIDIDEDEMARQILFNNVK
;
A
#
# COMPACT_ATOMS: atom_id res chain seq x y z
N MET A 1 -33.61 -18.17 -11.82
CA MET A 1 -33.62 -16.69 -11.68
C MET A 1 -34.10 -16.18 -10.31
N ASN A 2 -34.53 -17.04 -9.36
CA ASN A 2 -34.96 -16.60 -8.01
C ASN A 2 -33.84 -16.58 -6.94
N ASP A 3 -32.67 -17.17 -7.23
CA ASP A 3 -31.60 -17.28 -6.23
C ASP A 3 -30.77 -16.00 -6.09
N ILE A 4 -30.54 -15.27 -7.18
CA ILE A 4 -29.73 -14.04 -7.18
C ILE A 4 -30.45 -12.93 -6.41
N THR A 5 -31.77 -12.80 -6.60
CA THR A 5 -32.59 -11.81 -5.88
C THR A 5 -32.70 -12.13 -4.39
N ASN A 6 -32.76 -13.41 -4.01
CA ASN A 6 -32.74 -13.82 -2.60
C ASN A 6 -31.38 -13.55 -1.94
N GLN A 7 -30.27 -13.78 -2.64
CA GLN A 7 -28.93 -13.48 -2.13
C GLN A 7 -28.71 -11.99 -1.93
N GLN A 8 -29.20 -11.16 -2.87
CA GLN A 8 -29.14 -9.69 -2.74
C GLN A 8 -30.01 -9.18 -1.59
N LEU A 9 -31.19 -9.76 -1.37
CA LEU A 9 -32.05 -9.42 -0.25
C LEU A 9 -31.41 -9.78 1.10
N GLN A 10 -30.79 -10.96 1.20
CA GLN A 10 -30.05 -11.36 2.41
C GLN A 10 -28.87 -10.45 2.73
N LEU A 11 -28.16 -9.99 1.69
CA LEU A 11 -27.05 -9.05 1.86
C LEU A 11 -27.56 -7.69 2.38
N ALA A 12 -28.65 -7.18 1.82
CA ALA A 12 -29.29 -5.94 2.26
C ALA A 12 -29.79 -6.04 3.72
N GLU A 13 -30.39 -7.16 4.11
CA GLU A 13 -30.84 -7.41 5.49
C GLU A 13 -29.69 -7.42 6.49
N LYS A 14 -28.53 -7.95 6.08
CA LYS A 14 -27.32 -7.94 6.90
C LYS A 14 -26.80 -6.53 7.13
N TYR A 15 -26.78 -5.68 6.10
CA TYR A 15 -26.39 -4.27 6.24
C TYR A 15 -27.36 -3.48 7.11
N ILE A 16 -28.66 -3.68 6.90
CA ILE A 16 -29.70 -2.99 7.69
C ILE A 16 -29.60 -3.38 9.17
N SER A 17 -29.32 -4.64 9.49
CA SER A 17 -29.14 -5.12 10.86
C SER A 17 -27.89 -4.58 11.57
N THR A 18 -26.93 -4.05 10.82
CA THR A 18 -25.70 -3.44 11.37
C THR A 18 -25.81 -1.94 11.62
N LEU A 19 -26.94 -1.30 11.26
CA LEU A 19 -27.16 0.12 11.51
C LEU A 19 -27.25 0.40 13.03
N ALA A 20 -26.65 1.51 13.46
CA ALA A 20 -26.69 1.93 14.87
C ALA A 20 -28.10 2.36 15.33
N ASP A 21 -28.96 2.76 14.39
CA ASP A 21 -30.31 3.23 14.67
C ASP A 21 -31.34 2.08 14.73
N LYS A 22 -31.78 1.79 15.95
CA LYS A 22 -32.77 0.73 16.23
C LYS A 22 -34.16 1.02 15.66
N GLU A 23 -34.51 2.28 15.45
CA GLU A 23 -35.82 2.68 14.92
C GLU A 23 -35.92 2.39 13.41
N ILE A 24 -34.82 2.61 12.68
CA ILE A 24 -34.72 2.27 11.25
C ILE A 24 -34.80 0.76 11.05
N ILE A 25 -34.07 -0.02 11.86
CA ILE A 25 -34.13 -1.49 11.85
C ILE A 25 -35.58 -1.96 12.07
N ARG A 26 -36.25 -1.42 13.09
CA ARG A 26 -37.63 -1.79 13.42
C ARG A 26 -38.59 -1.47 12.28
N ARG A 27 -38.54 -0.26 11.72
CA ARG A 27 -39.41 0.13 10.59
C ARG A 27 -39.23 -0.74 9.36
N TYR A 28 -37.99 -1.13 9.06
CA TYR A 28 -37.71 -2.05 7.96
C TYR A 28 -38.39 -3.41 8.15
N TYR A 29 -38.22 -4.04 9.32
CA TYR A 29 -38.85 -5.33 9.60
C TYR A 29 -40.38 -5.23 9.70
N ASP A 30 -40.94 -4.12 10.20
CA ASP A 30 -42.38 -3.88 10.22
C ASP A 30 -42.96 -3.80 8.78
N VAL A 31 -42.29 -3.08 7.87
CA VAL A 31 -42.70 -2.98 6.46
C VAL A 31 -42.54 -4.32 5.73
N LYS A 32 -41.43 -5.05 5.98
CA LYS A 32 -41.20 -6.38 5.41
C LYS A 32 -42.29 -7.36 5.83
N ASN A 33 -42.62 -7.40 7.11
CA ASN A 33 -43.68 -8.25 7.64
C ASN A 33 -45.03 -7.87 7.04
N LYS A 34 -45.30 -6.57 6.89
CA LYS A 34 -46.54 -6.07 6.26
C LYS A 34 -46.67 -6.51 4.80
N LEU A 35 -45.61 -6.43 4.00
CA LEU A 35 -45.59 -6.87 2.60
C LEU A 35 -45.75 -8.40 2.44
N LEU A 36 -45.14 -9.17 3.34
CA LEU A 36 -45.31 -10.62 3.39
C LEU A 36 -46.73 -11.01 3.82
N SER A 37 -47.36 -10.26 4.73
CA SER A 37 -48.75 -10.49 5.15
C SER A 37 -49.78 -9.98 4.12
N ASP A 38 -49.52 -8.89 3.41
CA ASP A 38 -50.41 -8.35 2.38
C ASP A 38 -50.44 -9.24 1.13
N SER A 39 -49.34 -9.95 0.83
CA SER A 39 -49.27 -10.95 -0.24
C SER A 39 -50.17 -12.18 0.00
N ILE A 40 -50.61 -12.42 1.24
CA ILE A 40 -51.55 -13.49 1.59
C ILE A 40 -53.02 -13.01 1.45
N ASN A 41 -53.27 -11.70 1.53
CA ASN A 41 -54.63 -11.12 1.49
C ASN A 41 -55.06 -10.56 0.13
N THR A 42 -54.13 -10.26 -0.78
CA THR A 42 -54.44 -9.73 -2.13
C THR A 42 -55.17 -10.71 -3.03
N ASN A 43 -55.14 -12.02 -2.75
CA ASN A 43 -55.88 -13.03 -3.51
C ASN A 43 -57.40 -13.05 -3.23
N ARG A 44 -57.92 -12.31 -2.22
CA ARG A 44 -59.36 -12.26 -1.92
C ARG A 44 -60.07 -10.97 -2.33
N SER A 45 -59.35 -9.91 -2.69
CA SER A 45 -59.95 -8.56 -2.82
C SER A 45 -60.11 -8.05 -4.25
N ILE A 46 -59.62 -8.78 -5.26
CA ILE A 46 -59.70 -8.35 -6.67
C ILE A 46 -61.07 -8.64 -7.31
N GLU A 47 -61.89 -9.56 -6.75
CA GLU A 47 -63.23 -9.85 -7.30
C GLU A 47 -64.30 -8.77 -7.02
N ASN A 48 -64.06 -7.83 -6.10
CA ASN A 48 -65.08 -6.87 -5.66
C ASN A 48 -64.95 -5.45 -6.24
N ALA A 49 -63.85 -5.11 -6.93
CA ALA A 49 -63.64 -3.75 -7.45
C ALA A 49 -64.32 -3.48 -8.82
N SER A 50 -64.72 -4.53 -9.55
CA SER A 50 -65.23 -4.42 -10.93
C SER A 50 -66.72 -4.05 -11.04
N LYS A 51 -67.44 -3.76 -9.93
CA LYS A 51 -68.90 -3.48 -9.95
C LYS A 51 -69.30 -2.01 -9.70
N SER A 52 -68.37 -1.10 -9.39
CA SER A 52 -68.76 0.24 -8.90
C SER A 52 -68.82 1.37 -9.93
N TYR A 53 -68.51 1.15 -11.22
CA TYR A 53 -68.48 2.24 -12.22
C TYR A 53 -69.70 2.37 -13.15
N SER A 54 -70.76 1.59 -12.97
CA SER A 54 -71.91 1.58 -13.91
C SER A 54 -73.19 2.25 -13.41
N ARG A 55 -73.18 3.02 -12.32
CA ARG A 55 -74.42 3.54 -11.70
C ARG A 55 -74.39 5.05 -11.41
N SER A 56 -74.23 5.88 -12.44
CA SER A 56 -74.47 7.33 -12.33
C SER A 56 -75.05 7.96 -13.61
N LYS A 57 -76.10 7.34 -14.16
CA LYS A 57 -77.04 8.04 -15.06
C LYS A 57 -78.47 7.65 -14.72
N ILE A 58 -79.03 8.27 -13.68
CA ILE A 58 -80.48 8.36 -13.46
C ILE A 58 -80.78 9.85 -13.33
N GLY A 59 -80.84 10.51 -14.50
CA GLY A 59 -81.47 11.82 -14.62
C GLY A 59 -82.97 11.60 -14.55
N ARG A 60 -83.57 12.07 -13.45
CA ARG A 60 -85.02 12.16 -13.26
C ARG A 60 -85.57 13.24 -14.20
N GLU A 61 -86.14 12.84 -15.32
CA GLU A 61 -87.22 13.58 -15.97
C GLU A 61 -88.53 13.10 -15.36
N THR A 62 -89.03 13.82 -14.36
CA THR A 62 -90.46 13.75 -14.03
C THR A 62 -91.14 14.79 -14.89
N ALA A 63 -91.67 14.34 -16.02
CA ALA A 63 -92.70 15.04 -16.76
C ALA A 63 -93.84 15.38 -15.80
N ILE A 64 -94.12 16.67 -15.65
CA ILE A 64 -95.35 17.13 -15.02
C ILE A 64 -96.41 16.93 -16.10
N ASP A 65 -97.16 15.84 -16.03
CA ASP A 65 -98.37 15.65 -16.82
C ASP A 65 -99.31 16.83 -16.54
N GLY A 66 -99.48 17.68 -17.55
CA GLY A 66 -100.43 18.76 -17.57
C GLY A 66 -101.84 18.22 -17.78
N GLU A 67 -102.42 17.64 -16.73
CA GLU A 67 -103.84 17.31 -16.72
C GLU A 67 -104.64 18.60 -16.48
N SER A 68 -104.92 19.30 -17.59
CA SER A 68 -105.81 20.45 -17.63
C SER A 68 -107.24 19.97 -17.38
N VAL A 69 -107.69 19.98 -16.12
CA VAL A 69 -109.10 19.77 -15.77
C VAL A 69 -109.89 21.02 -16.16
N SER A 70 -110.21 21.14 -17.44
CA SER A 70 -111.24 22.04 -17.93
C SER A 70 -112.62 21.41 -17.66
N ARG A 71 -113.07 21.44 -16.40
CA ARG A 71 -114.49 21.20 -16.10
C ARG A 71 -115.24 22.52 -16.31
N SER A 72 -116.03 22.55 -17.38
CA SER A 72 -117.13 23.49 -17.60
C SER A 72 -117.96 23.63 -16.32
N ILE A 73 -117.92 24.79 -15.67
CA ILE A 73 -118.81 25.15 -14.56
C ILE A 73 -120.07 25.73 -15.20
N ASN A 74 -121.12 24.92 -15.24
CA ASN A 74 -122.50 25.38 -15.35
C ASN A 74 -123.25 24.69 -14.20
N SER A 75 -123.46 25.40 -13.08
CA SER A 75 -124.41 24.99 -12.05
C SER A 75 -124.95 26.19 -11.28
N ASP A 76 -126.25 26.45 -11.45
CA ASP A 76 -127.07 27.28 -10.57
C ASP A 76 -127.30 26.53 -9.23
N ASP A 77 -126.26 26.37 -8.39
CA ASP A 77 -126.36 25.76 -7.05
C ASP A 77 -125.97 26.77 -5.95
N PRO A 78 -126.89 27.16 -5.04
CA PRO A 78 -126.62 28.19 -4.03
C PRO A 78 -125.57 27.83 -2.96
N ASN A 79 -125.03 26.60 -2.97
CA ASN A 79 -123.97 26.13 -2.05
C ASN A 79 -122.57 25.98 -2.71
N GLU A 80 -122.37 26.46 -3.94
CA GLU A 80 -121.07 26.47 -4.62
C GLU A 80 -119.93 27.19 -3.87
N PRO A 81 -120.11 28.37 -3.23
CA PRO A 81 -118.99 29.12 -2.66
C PRO A 81 -118.31 28.38 -1.50
N ASP A 82 -119.08 27.73 -0.62
CA ASP A 82 -118.52 26.98 0.53
C ASP A 82 -117.71 25.75 0.08
N SER A 83 -118.17 25.08 -0.99
CA SER A 83 -117.47 23.95 -1.61
C SER A 83 -116.14 24.38 -2.27
N ILE A 84 -116.10 25.59 -2.84
CA ILE A 84 -114.90 26.18 -3.44
C ILE A 84 -113.90 26.60 -2.34
N CYS A 85 -114.34 27.23 -1.25
CA CYS A 85 -113.49 27.55 -0.10
C CYS A 85 -112.83 26.30 0.50
N LEU A 86 -113.60 25.22 0.71
CA LEU A 86 -113.03 23.97 1.25
C LEU A 86 -111.94 23.37 0.36
N LYS A 87 -112.12 23.41 -0.97
CA LYS A 87 -111.11 22.97 -1.94
C LYS A 87 -109.88 23.88 -1.94
N LEU A 88 -110.07 25.20 -1.87
CA LEU A 88 -108.97 26.17 -1.77
C LEU A 88 -108.18 25.98 -0.49
N HIS A 89 -108.86 25.73 0.63
CA HIS A 89 -108.24 25.43 1.91
C HIS A 89 -107.43 24.13 1.88
N GLU A 90 -107.93 23.09 1.21
CA GLU A 90 -107.19 21.83 1.03
C GLU A 90 -105.92 22.03 0.18
N VAL A 91 -106.02 22.82 -0.91
CA VAL A 91 -104.89 23.18 -1.76
C VAL A 91 -103.87 24.02 -0.98
N GLN A 92 -104.32 24.98 -0.18
CA GLN A 92 -103.47 25.76 0.72
C GLN A 92 -102.69 24.84 1.67
N LYS A 93 -103.36 23.89 2.33
CA LYS A 93 -102.73 22.94 3.27
C LYS A 93 -101.66 22.08 2.58
N LYS A 94 -101.85 21.73 1.31
CA LYS A 94 -100.89 20.95 0.50
C LYS A 94 -99.68 21.79 0.05
N ILE A 95 -99.87 23.06 -0.29
CA ILE A 95 -98.80 23.95 -0.80
C ILE A 95 -98.04 24.66 0.34
N ILE A 96 -98.73 24.93 1.45
CA ILE A 96 -98.22 25.67 2.60
C ILE A 96 -98.34 24.78 3.84
N THR A 97 -97.42 23.83 3.93
CA THR A 97 -97.23 23.04 5.14
C THR A 97 -96.77 23.94 6.30
N GLY A 98 -97.61 24.08 7.32
CA GLY A 98 -97.26 24.72 8.61
C GLY A 98 -97.72 26.16 8.86
N GLN A 99 -98.40 26.83 7.92
CA GLN A 99 -99.05 28.13 8.16
C GLN A 99 -100.56 28.04 7.92
N LEU A 100 -101.36 28.21 8.98
CA LEU A 100 -102.80 28.43 8.85
C LEU A 100 -103.04 29.90 8.46
N LEU A 101 -103.41 30.14 7.21
CA LEU A 101 -104.07 31.40 6.83
C LEU A 101 -105.49 31.40 7.39
N GLN A 102 -106.01 32.58 7.72
CA GLN A 102 -107.40 32.72 8.19
C GLN A 102 -108.36 32.30 7.08
N VAL A 103 -109.34 31.45 7.41
CA VAL A 103 -110.39 31.01 6.48
C VAL A 103 -111.32 32.20 6.25
N SER A 104 -111.35 32.75 5.03
CA SER A 104 -112.31 33.81 4.66
C SER A 104 -113.63 33.18 4.21
N THR A 105 -114.75 33.84 4.53
CA THR A 105 -116.09 33.51 4.02
C THR A 105 -116.25 33.85 2.54
N ASP A 106 -115.32 34.60 1.94
CA ASP A 106 -115.28 34.88 0.50
C ASP A 106 -114.18 34.04 -0.20
N PRO A 107 -114.56 33.10 -1.08
CA PRO A 107 -113.61 32.27 -1.83
C PRO A 107 -112.61 33.09 -2.67
N LEU A 108 -113.01 34.28 -3.13
CA LEU A 108 -112.18 35.14 -3.96
C LEU A 108 -111.02 35.74 -3.16
N GLU A 109 -111.28 36.13 -1.91
CA GLU A 109 -110.28 36.68 -0.99
C GLU A 109 -109.27 35.62 -0.52
N GLU A 110 -109.73 34.39 -0.26
CA GLU A 110 -108.86 33.25 0.09
C GLU A 110 -107.93 32.91 -1.08
N LEU A 111 -108.44 32.91 -2.31
CA LEU A 111 -107.64 32.69 -3.52
C LEU A 111 -106.58 33.78 -3.73
N GLU A 112 -106.92 35.06 -3.58
CA GLU A 112 -105.96 36.17 -3.73
C GLU A 112 -104.91 36.18 -2.60
N THR A 113 -105.28 35.74 -1.39
CA THR A 113 -104.34 35.56 -0.29
C THR A 113 -103.38 34.40 -0.55
N LEU A 114 -103.91 33.25 -1.00
CA LEU A 114 -103.10 32.09 -1.37
C LEU A 114 -102.12 32.43 -2.51
N LYS A 115 -102.59 33.14 -3.54
CA LYS A 115 -101.77 33.64 -4.66
C LYS A 115 -100.62 34.51 -4.18
N ARG A 116 -100.88 35.46 -3.26
CA ARG A 116 -99.83 36.30 -2.65
C ARG A 116 -98.80 35.47 -1.88
N VAL A 117 -99.23 34.48 -1.10
CA VAL A 117 -98.30 33.62 -0.33
C VAL A 117 -97.47 32.71 -1.26
N VAL A 118 -98.09 32.12 -2.29
CA VAL A 118 -97.39 31.33 -3.30
C VAL A 118 -96.35 32.18 -4.03
N GLN A 119 -96.72 33.41 -4.43
CA GLN A 119 -95.80 34.34 -5.07
C GLN A 119 -94.61 34.70 -4.16
N ALA A 120 -94.85 34.98 -2.87
CA ALA A 120 -93.80 35.24 -1.89
C ALA A 120 -92.87 34.04 -1.71
N LYS A 121 -93.41 32.82 -1.67
CA LYS A 121 -92.59 31.58 -1.61
C LYS A 121 -91.75 31.39 -2.87
N ILE A 122 -92.32 31.62 -4.06
CA ILE A 122 -91.58 31.54 -5.32
C ILE A 122 -90.42 32.55 -5.32
N GLN A 123 -90.66 33.78 -4.85
CA GLN A 123 -89.61 34.80 -4.72
C GLN A 123 -88.52 34.36 -3.72
N SER A 124 -88.91 33.86 -2.54
CA SER A 124 -87.95 33.35 -1.53
C SER A 124 -87.12 32.18 -2.06
N LEU A 125 -87.75 31.22 -2.74
CA LEU A 125 -87.05 30.09 -3.36
C LEU A 125 -86.11 30.53 -4.48
N SER A 126 -86.50 31.55 -5.25
CA SER A 126 -85.64 32.13 -6.29
C SER A 126 -84.41 32.82 -5.68
N LEU A 127 -84.56 33.53 -4.56
CA LEU A 127 -83.43 34.11 -3.82
C LEU A 127 -82.49 33.02 -3.29
N VAL A 128 -83.02 31.96 -2.68
CA VAL A 128 -82.21 30.83 -2.19
C VAL A 128 -81.49 30.13 -3.34
N ARG A 129 -82.18 29.89 -4.46
CA ARG A 129 -81.59 29.30 -5.67
C ARG A 129 -80.43 30.16 -6.20
N ASN A 130 -80.61 31.48 -6.27
CA ASN A 130 -79.56 32.39 -6.73
C ASN A 130 -78.36 32.38 -5.78
N LYS A 131 -78.58 32.42 -4.46
CA LYS A 131 -77.49 32.30 -3.47
C LYS A 131 -76.72 30.99 -3.59
N ILE A 132 -77.43 29.86 -3.78
CA ILE A 132 -76.79 28.55 -3.99
C ILE A 132 -75.98 28.56 -5.30
N ARG A 133 -76.51 29.17 -6.36
CA ARG A 133 -75.82 29.27 -7.64
C ARG A 133 -74.53 30.09 -7.50
N ASP A 134 -74.60 31.24 -6.84
CA ASP A 134 -73.45 32.13 -6.65
C ASP A 134 -72.38 31.44 -5.79
N GLU A 135 -72.79 30.76 -4.71
CA GLU A 135 -71.88 30.00 -3.86
C GLU A 135 -71.25 28.81 -4.59
N ASN A 136 -72.00 28.14 -5.46
CA ASN A 136 -71.47 27.05 -6.29
C ASN A 136 -70.42 27.57 -7.29
N ILE A 137 -70.65 28.74 -7.89
CA ILE A 137 -69.68 29.41 -8.77
C ILE A 137 -68.42 29.77 -7.97
N ARG A 138 -68.57 30.36 -6.77
CA ARG A 138 -67.46 30.70 -5.88
C ARG A 138 -66.63 29.47 -5.54
N LEU A 139 -67.26 28.41 -5.02
CA LEU A 139 -66.58 27.16 -4.66
C LEU A 139 -65.90 26.48 -5.87
N THR A 140 -66.52 26.56 -7.05
CA THR A 140 -65.90 26.03 -8.28
C THR A 140 -64.63 26.81 -8.65
N ASN A 141 -64.65 28.13 -8.47
CA ASN A 141 -63.46 28.96 -8.72
C ASN A 141 -62.38 28.70 -7.67
N ASP A 142 -62.73 28.64 -6.38
CA ASP A 142 -61.81 28.32 -5.29
C ASP A 142 -61.16 26.94 -5.52
N PHE A 143 -61.94 25.95 -5.94
CA PHE A 143 -61.41 24.61 -6.26
C PHE A 143 -60.43 24.62 -7.44
N LYS A 144 -60.74 25.38 -8.50
CA LYS A 144 -59.85 25.52 -9.66
C LYS A 144 -58.55 26.21 -9.28
N GLU A 145 -58.63 27.29 -8.51
CA GLU A 145 -57.47 28.02 -8.03
C GLU A 145 -56.59 27.13 -7.15
N LEU A 146 -57.18 26.45 -6.16
CA LEU A 146 -56.44 25.56 -5.27
C LEU A 146 -55.80 24.40 -6.04
N SER A 147 -56.49 23.84 -7.03
CA SER A 147 -55.92 22.80 -7.90
C SER A 147 -54.74 23.33 -8.73
N ALA A 148 -54.81 24.56 -9.23
CA ALA A 148 -53.71 25.18 -9.96
C ALA A 148 -52.50 25.43 -9.05
N GLN A 149 -52.72 25.97 -7.84
CA GLN A 149 -51.66 26.19 -6.84
C GLN A 149 -51.00 24.87 -6.42
N TYR A 150 -51.79 23.83 -6.19
CA TYR A 150 -51.28 22.50 -5.84
C TYR A 150 -50.40 21.93 -6.97
N ASN A 151 -50.85 22.02 -8.22
CA ASN A 151 -50.07 21.54 -9.37
C ASN A 151 -48.79 22.35 -9.58
N ALA A 152 -48.83 23.67 -9.41
CA ALA A 152 -47.65 24.52 -9.49
C ALA A 152 -46.62 24.11 -8.42
N LYS A 153 -47.05 23.97 -7.16
CA LYS A 153 -46.18 23.54 -6.07
C LYS A 153 -45.64 22.13 -6.26
N LEU A 154 -46.43 21.22 -6.79
CA LEU A 154 -45.98 19.87 -7.13
C LEU A 154 -44.92 19.88 -8.22
N SER A 155 -45.07 20.76 -9.23
CA SER A 155 -44.07 20.93 -10.29
C SER A 155 -42.77 21.51 -9.75
N GLU A 156 -42.86 22.55 -8.92
CA GLU A 156 -41.71 23.20 -8.27
C GLU A 156 -40.93 22.21 -7.40
N VAL A 157 -41.61 21.42 -6.57
CA VAL A 157 -40.96 20.39 -5.73
C VAL A 157 -40.26 19.34 -6.58
N LYS A 158 -40.86 18.92 -7.70
CA LYS A 158 -40.23 17.96 -8.62
C LYS A 158 -39.00 18.55 -9.31
N GLU A 159 -39.09 19.79 -9.77
CA GLU A 159 -37.98 20.47 -10.44
C GLU A 159 -36.80 20.70 -9.49
N ASN A 160 -37.07 21.23 -8.29
CA ASN A 160 -36.05 21.41 -7.26
C ASN A 160 -35.45 20.07 -6.82
N GLY A 161 -36.28 19.05 -6.58
CA GLY A 161 -35.80 17.72 -6.21
C GLY A 161 -34.92 17.08 -7.29
N ASN A 162 -35.27 17.25 -8.57
CA ASN A 162 -34.45 16.77 -9.68
C ASN A 162 -33.13 17.55 -9.79
N ALA A 163 -33.15 18.87 -9.59
CA ALA A 163 -31.95 19.69 -9.63
C ALA A 163 -30.99 19.35 -8.47
N GLU A 164 -31.50 19.16 -7.26
CA GLU A 164 -30.70 18.71 -6.11
C GLU A 164 -30.15 17.31 -6.32
N PHE A 165 -30.96 16.38 -6.86
CA PHE A 165 -30.50 15.03 -7.18
C PHE A 165 -29.37 15.06 -8.21
N GLN A 166 -29.51 15.84 -9.28
CA GLN A 166 -28.45 15.98 -10.28
C GLN A 166 -27.17 16.55 -9.67
N LYS A 167 -27.29 17.57 -8.82
CA LYS A 167 -26.14 18.13 -8.11
C LYS A 167 -25.41 17.11 -7.25
N ILE A 168 -26.16 16.26 -6.53
CA ILE A 168 -25.58 15.17 -5.72
C ILE A 168 -24.83 14.18 -6.61
N VAL A 169 -25.41 13.80 -7.76
CA VAL A 169 -24.75 12.91 -8.72
C VAL A 169 -23.47 13.54 -9.28
N ASP A 170 -23.49 14.83 -9.61
CA ASP A 170 -22.30 15.55 -10.09
C ASP A 170 -21.21 15.65 -9.00
N GLU A 171 -21.60 15.85 -7.74
CA GLU A 171 -20.68 15.85 -6.60
C GLU A 171 -20.10 14.44 -6.33
N GLU A 172 -20.92 13.39 -6.45
CA GLU A 172 -20.51 11.99 -6.29
C GLU A 172 -19.51 11.58 -7.38
N THR A 173 -19.79 11.91 -8.65
CA THR A 173 -18.88 11.63 -9.77
C THR A 173 -17.55 12.37 -9.61
N ALA A 174 -17.56 13.66 -9.27
CA ALA A 174 -16.35 14.41 -9.01
C ALA A 174 -15.53 13.87 -7.83
N LEU A 175 -16.20 13.36 -6.79
CA LEU A 175 -15.52 12.72 -5.66
C LEU A 175 -14.91 11.37 -6.05
N ASN A 176 -15.62 10.58 -6.85
CA ASN A 176 -15.13 9.30 -7.36
C ASN A 176 -13.89 9.50 -8.26
N ASP A 177 -13.88 10.54 -9.10
CA ASP A 177 -12.72 10.87 -9.92
C ASP A 177 -11.50 11.23 -9.06
N LYS A 178 -11.69 12.03 -8.00
CA LYS A 178 -10.63 12.35 -7.04
C LYS A 178 -10.11 11.11 -6.33
N TYR A 179 -11.01 10.20 -5.94
CA TYR A 179 -10.63 8.95 -5.29
C TYR A 179 -9.76 8.09 -6.23
N SER A 180 -10.15 7.98 -7.51
CA SER A 180 -9.39 7.27 -8.54
C SER A 180 -7.98 7.84 -8.73
N ILE A 181 -7.84 9.18 -8.75
CA ILE A 181 -6.52 9.84 -8.84
C ILE A 181 -5.66 9.49 -7.64
N VAL A 182 -6.19 9.61 -6.43
CA VAL A 182 -5.43 9.31 -5.19
C VAL A 182 -5.04 7.83 -5.13
N GLU A 183 -5.91 6.92 -5.57
CA GLU A 183 -5.60 5.50 -5.64
C GLU A 183 -4.44 5.21 -6.61
N SER A 184 -4.41 5.88 -7.77
CA SER A 184 -3.28 5.81 -8.70
C SER A 184 -1.99 6.37 -8.09
N GLU A 185 -2.05 7.55 -7.46
CA GLU A 185 -0.87 8.16 -6.81
C GLU A 185 -0.31 7.28 -5.68
N LEU A 186 -1.18 6.59 -4.93
CA LEU A 186 -0.75 5.64 -3.90
C LEU A 186 -0.07 4.41 -4.49
N GLU A 187 -0.50 3.94 -5.66
CA GLU A 187 0.15 2.82 -6.33
C GLU A 187 1.53 3.23 -6.86
N ASP A 188 1.62 4.39 -7.52
CA ASP A 188 2.90 4.94 -7.99
C ASP A 188 3.90 5.09 -6.82
N LEU A 189 3.45 5.57 -5.66
CA LEU A 189 4.28 5.73 -4.47
C LEU A 189 4.72 4.37 -3.87
N ARG A 190 3.88 3.34 -3.98
CA ARG A 190 4.26 1.97 -3.56
C ARG A 190 5.33 1.39 -4.47
N GLU A 191 5.19 1.57 -5.77
CA GLU A 191 6.20 1.14 -6.74
C GLU A 191 7.54 1.86 -6.50
N GLU A 192 7.51 3.17 -6.25
CA GLU A 192 8.72 3.94 -5.91
C GLU A 192 9.36 3.42 -4.62
N TYR A 193 8.56 3.16 -3.58
CA TYR A 193 9.05 2.62 -2.32
C TYR A 193 9.71 1.25 -2.50
N ASP A 194 9.09 0.35 -3.26
CA ASP A 194 9.63 -0.99 -3.51
C ASP A 194 10.92 -0.94 -4.33
N SER A 195 11.01 -0.04 -5.31
CA SER A 195 12.23 0.23 -6.06
C SER A 195 13.36 0.72 -5.15
N LEU A 196 13.11 1.76 -4.34
CA LEU A 196 14.11 2.32 -3.41
C LEU A 196 14.53 1.29 -2.35
N LYS A 197 13.60 0.48 -1.87
CA LYS A 197 13.91 -0.63 -0.96
C LYS A 197 14.84 -1.64 -1.63
N GLY A 198 14.58 -2.01 -2.88
CA GLY A 198 15.44 -2.88 -3.68
C GLY A 198 16.86 -2.31 -3.84
N GLU A 199 16.98 -1.04 -4.21
CA GLU A 199 18.29 -0.36 -4.31
C GLU A 199 19.04 -0.35 -2.98
N ASN A 200 18.32 -0.13 -1.87
CA ASN A 200 18.92 -0.10 -0.55
C ASN A 200 19.42 -1.49 -0.12
N GLU A 201 18.65 -2.54 -0.41
CA GLU A 201 19.08 -3.92 -0.18
C GLU A 201 20.34 -4.26 -1.00
N GLU A 202 20.42 -3.80 -2.24
CA GLU A 202 21.63 -3.95 -3.07
C GLU A 202 22.82 -3.20 -2.51
N LYS A 203 22.64 -1.93 -2.09
CA LYS A 203 23.69 -1.14 -1.43
C LYS A 203 24.20 -1.83 -0.16
N ILE A 204 23.32 -2.39 0.65
CA ILE A 204 23.70 -3.15 1.86
C ILE A 204 24.54 -4.39 1.50
N LYS A 205 24.15 -5.15 0.46
CA LYS A 205 24.95 -6.29 -0.03
C LYS A 205 26.33 -5.85 -0.50
N ASN A 206 26.41 -4.76 -1.26
CA ASN A 206 27.67 -4.21 -1.76
C ASN A 206 28.57 -3.75 -0.61
N LEU A 207 28.03 -3.01 0.37
CA LEU A 207 28.78 -2.60 1.57
C LEU A 207 29.28 -3.79 2.37
N THR A 208 28.48 -4.85 2.50
CA THR A 208 28.89 -6.08 3.19
C THR A 208 30.03 -6.78 2.46
N SER A 209 29.98 -6.83 1.12
CA SER A 209 31.05 -7.40 0.28
C SER A 209 32.36 -6.62 0.41
N ILE A 210 32.29 -5.28 0.35
CA ILE A 210 33.45 -4.39 0.52
C ILE A 210 34.08 -4.60 1.92
N SER A 211 33.27 -4.61 2.97
CA SER A 211 33.73 -4.85 4.34
C SER A 211 34.44 -6.22 4.49
N LEU A 212 33.94 -7.25 3.82
CA LEU A 212 34.59 -8.56 3.79
C LEU A 212 35.96 -8.49 3.09
N GLN A 213 36.04 -7.78 1.96
CA GLN A 213 37.28 -7.58 1.20
C GLN A 213 38.31 -6.79 2.01
N ASP A 214 37.91 -5.72 2.70
CA ASP A 214 38.79 -4.93 3.57
C ASP A 214 39.38 -5.81 4.68
N CYS A 215 38.56 -6.65 5.31
CA CYS A 215 39.04 -7.62 6.30
C CYS A 215 40.05 -8.63 5.72
N GLN A 216 39.84 -9.09 4.48
CA GLN A 216 40.81 -9.97 3.81
C GLN A 216 42.13 -9.25 3.52
N SER A 217 42.08 -8.01 3.04
CA SER A 217 43.26 -7.17 2.79
C SER A 217 44.03 -6.88 4.08
N ASP A 218 43.35 -6.56 5.18
CA ASP A 218 43.97 -6.37 6.50
C ASP A 218 44.70 -7.63 6.98
N ASN A 219 44.10 -8.81 6.77
CA ASN A 219 44.75 -10.07 7.11
C ASN A 219 45.99 -10.34 6.24
N GLN A 220 45.96 -9.97 4.95
CA GLN A 220 47.13 -10.07 4.08
C GLN A 220 48.23 -9.08 4.52
N LEU A 221 47.87 -7.85 4.87
CA LEU A 221 48.80 -6.85 5.40
C LEU A 221 49.47 -7.32 6.69
N LYS A 222 48.72 -7.96 7.61
CA LYS A 222 49.29 -8.57 8.83
C LYS A 222 50.32 -9.65 8.50
N LYS A 223 49.99 -10.57 7.58
CA LYS A 223 50.93 -11.63 7.13
C LYS A 223 52.19 -11.05 6.50
N LEU A 224 52.05 -10.02 5.68
CA LEU A 224 53.19 -9.33 5.07
C LEU A 224 54.05 -8.62 6.13
N ALA A 225 53.44 -7.97 7.12
CA ALA A 225 54.15 -7.35 8.23
C ALA A 225 54.96 -8.38 9.05
N GLU A 226 54.37 -9.54 9.34
CA GLU A 226 55.06 -10.66 10.01
C GLU A 226 56.24 -11.19 9.19
N LEU A 227 56.06 -11.34 7.87
CA LEU A 227 57.12 -11.76 6.95
C LEU A 227 58.26 -10.74 6.93
N ILE A 228 57.95 -9.44 6.82
CA ILE A 228 58.94 -8.36 6.88
C ILE A 228 59.70 -8.41 8.21
N GLN A 229 59.00 -8.61 9.33
CA GLN A 229 59.64 -8.70 10.64
C GLN A 229 60.59 -9.90 10.71
N THR A 230 60.19 -11.05 10.16
CA THR A 230 61.04 -12.25 10.10
C THR A 230 62.29 -12.00 9.27
N LYS A 231 62.15 -11.37 8.10
CA LYS A 231 63.28 -10.99 7.24
C LYS A 231 64.20 -9.96 7.88
N ARG A 232 63.67 -9.00 8.65
CA ARG A 232 64.50 -8.06 9.43
C ARG A 232 65.37 -8.80 10.45
N ARG A 233 64.81 -9.75 11.22
CA ARG A 233 65.59 -10.57 12.17
C ARG A 233 66.67 -11.40 11.46
N GLU A 234 66.36 -11.95 10.28
CA GLU A 234 67.33 -12.68 9.47
C GLU A 234 68.50 -11.79 9.04
N VAL A 235 68.21 -10.57 8.56
CA VAL A 235 69.23 -9.57 8.22
C VAL A 235 70.09 -9.19 9.43
N GLU A 236 69.48 -8.94 10.60
CA GLU A 236 70.20 -8.63 11.84
C GLU A 236 71.13 -9.79 12.26
N SER A 237 70.66 -11.03 12.14
CA SER A 237 71.47 -12.23 12.41
C SER A 237 72.66 -12.36 11.45
N LEU A 238 72.42 -12.16 10.15
CA LEU A 238 73.47 -12.17 9.14
C LEU A 238 74.49 -11.05 9.36
N GLN A 239 74.05 -9.85 9.74
CA GLN A 239 74.95 -8.75 10.10
C GLN A 239 75.85 -9.12 11.28
N LYS A 240 75.30 -9.67 12.37
CA LYS A 240 76.11 -10.16 13.50
C LYS A 240 77.13 -11.21 13.08
N ASN A 241 76.76 -12.12 12.18
CA ASN A 241 77.68 -13.12 11.65
C ASN A 241 78.80 -12.48 10.82
N ILE A 242 78.47 -11.47 10.00
CA ILE A 242 79.46 -10.70 9.23
C ILE A 242 80.42 -9.96 10.16
N GLU A 243 79.92 -9.27 11.19
CA GLU A 243 80.75 -8.58 12.19
C GLU A 243 81.69 -9.56 12.91
N LYS A 244 81.19 -10.74 13.30
CA LYS A 244 82.03 -11.79 13.90
C LYS A 244 83.12 -12.26 12.94
N MET A 245 82.77 -12.54 11.68
CA MET A 245 83.76 -12.94 10.67
C MET A 245 84.80 -11.84 10.42
N GLN A 246 84.38 -10.56 10.40
CA GLN A 246 85.29 -9.42 10.28
C GLN A 246 86.25 -9.36 11.47
N GLN A 247 85.77 -9.55 12.70
CA GLN A 247 86.60 -9.61 13.89
C GLN A 247 87.59 -10.79 13.83
N ASP A 248 87.13 -12.00 13.46
CA ASP A 248 87.98 -13.17 13.30
C ASP A 248 89.08 -12.94 12.24
N ILE A 249 88.75 -12.25 11.14
CA ILE A 249 89.71 -11.85 10.10
C ILE A 249 90.72 -10.86 10.67
N GLU A 250 90.27 -9.86 11.44
CA GLU A 250 91.14 -8.87 12.06
C GLU A 250 92.11 -9.51 13.06
N ASP A 251 91.61 -10.41 13.92
CA ASP A 251 92.39 -11.14 14.91
C ASP A 251 93.41 -12.08 14.26
N LYS A 252 93.01 -12.79 13.18
CA LYS A 252 93.95 -13.57 12.36
C LYS A 252 94.96 -12.69 11.65
N SER A 253 94.55 -11.54 11.12
CA SER A 253 95.46 -10.59 10.46
C SER A 253 96.49 -10.02 11.44
N LYS A 254 96.08 -9.67 12.67
CA LYS A 254 96.97 -9.30 13.77
C LYS A 254 97.92 -10.43 14.17
N SER A 255 97.43 -11.67 14.19
CA SER A 255 98.27 -12.85 14.48
C SER A 255 99.29 -13.11 13.37
N LEU A 256 98.90 -12.92 12.10
CA LEU A 256 99.78 -13.02 10.95
C LEU A 256 100.79 -11.86 10.88
N SER A 257 100.41 -10.63 11.23
CA SER A 257 101.37 -9.52 11.31
C SER A 257 102.37 -9.73 12.44
N LYS A 258 101.93 -10.25 13.61
CA LYS A 258 102.84 -10.68 14.68
C LYS A 258 103.79 -11.79 14.24
N LYS A 259 103.38 -12.70 13.36
CA LYS A 259 104.29 -13.67 12.73
C LYS A 259 105.27 -13.02 11.76
N LYS A 260 104.81 -12.08 10.92
CA LYS A 260 105.68 -11.32 9.99
C LYS A 260 106.71 -10.41 10.67
N TYR A 261 106.52 -10.07 11.94
CA TYR A 261 107.48 -9.36 12.79
C TYR A 261 107.94 -10.19 13.99
N GLY A 262 107.74 -11.51 13.92
CA GLY A 262 108.37 -12.43 14.85
C GLY A 262 109.86 -12.38 14.55
N THR A 263 110.65 -11.99 15.55
CA THR A 263 112.12 -11.94 15.53
C THR A 263 112.80 -13.20 14.97
N ASP A 264 112.07 -14.30 14.80
CA ASP A 264 112.57 -15.55 14.25
C ASP A 264 112.67 -15.55 12.72
N ASP A 265 111.75 -14.89 11.98
CA ASP A 265 111.86 -14.84 10.51
C ASP A 265 113.00 -13.90 10.07
N GLU A 266 113.21 -12.80 10.79
CA GLU A 266 114.33 -11.87 10.57
C GLU A 266 115.68 -12.49 10.98
N LYS A 267 115.72 -13.23 12.11
CA LYS A 267 116.91 -14.00 12.52
C LYS A 267 117.19 -15.18 11.61
N LEU A 268 116.17 -15.88 11.11
CA LEU A 268 116.33 -16.94 10.11
C LEU A 268 116.85 -16.36 8.80
N LEU A 269 116.38 -15.17 8.40
CA LEU A 269 116.89 -14.50 7.21
C LEU A 269 118.36 -14.06 7.40
N GLU A 270 118.71 -13.48 8.55
CA GLU A 270 120.10 -13.16 8.91
C GLU A 270 120.98 -14.42 9.01
N GLU A 271 120.47 -15.52 9.56
CA GLU A 271 121.19 -16.79 9.67
C GLU A 271 121.35 -17.47 8.30
N VAL A 272 120.36 -17.40 7.42
CA VAL A 272 120.47 -17.84 6.02
C VAL A 272 121.50 -17.00 5.28
N VAL A 273 121.54 -15.68 5.49
CA VAL A 273 122.57 -14.80 4.91
C VAL A 273 123.95 -15.17 5.44
N HIS A 274 124.11 -15.35 6.75
CA HIS A 274 125.37 -15.73 7.38
C HIS A 274 125.86 -17.14 6.96
N LEU A 275 124.95 -18.11 6.84
CA LEU A 275 125.26 -19.45 6.30
C LEU A 275 125.65 -19.38 4.82
N THR A 276 125.04 -18.49 4.04
CA THR A 276 125.43 -18.25 2.64
C THR A 276 126.84 -17.68 2.56
N GLU A 277 127.19 -16.72 3.42
CA GLU A 277 128.55 -16.19 3.53
C GLU A 277 129.57 -17.26 3.97
N GLN A 278 129.22 -18.13 4.91
CA GLN A 278 130.07 -19.26 5.30
C GLN A 278 130.25 -20.27 4.17
N ILE A 279 129.21 -20.58 3.41
CA ILE A 279 129.29 -21.45 2.23
C ILE A 279 130.25 -20.85 1.21
N ASP A 280 130.16 -19.55 0.95
CA ASP A 280 131.07 -18.87 0.01
C ASP A 280 132.51 -18.80 0.53
N LEU A 281 132.70 -18.66 1.85
CA LEU A 281 134.01 -18.76 2.49
C LEU A 281 134.60 -20.17 2.36
N VAL A 282 133.81 -21.22 2.60
CA VAL A 282 134.24 -22.62 2.46
C VAL A 282 134.52 -22.94 0.99
N LYS A 283 133.71 -22.45 0.04
CA LYS A 283 134.00 -22.57 -1.40
C LYS A 283 135.32 -21.89 -1.76
N SER A 284 135.59 -20.70 -1.21
CA SER A 284 136.85 -19.98 -1.41
C SER A 284 138.04 -20.72 -0.79
N GLN A 285 137.88 -21.29 0.41
CA GLN A 285 138.89 -22.13 1.06
C GLN A 285 139.14 -23.42 0.29
N ASN A 286 138.10 -24.10 -0.19
CA ASN A 286 138.23 -25.27 -1.05
C ASN A 286 138.91 -24.91 -2.37
N ALA A 287 138.60 -23.78 -2.99
CA ALA A 287 139.31 -23.30 -4.17
C ALA A 287 140.81 -23.02 -3.86
N GLN A 288 141.15 -22.51 -2.67
CA GLN A 288 142.54 -22.36 -2.23
C GLN A 288 143.23 -23.69 -1.93
N ILE A 289 142.53 -24.67 -1.35
CA ILE A 289 143.05 -26.02 -1.09
C ILE A 289 143.27 -26.76 -2.40
N GLU A 290 142.36 -26.64 -3.37
CA GLU A 290 142.48 -27.18 -4.71
C GLU A 290 143.66 -26.54 -5.46
N LEU A 291 143.88 -25.23 -5.30
CA LEU A 291 145.07 -24.53 -5.78
C LEU A 291 146.37 -24.99 -5.10
N LYS A 292 146.33 -25.32 -3.80
CA LYS A 292 147.48 -25.84 -3.04
C LYS A 292 147.80 -27.30 -3.37
N LEU A 293 146.79 -28.13 -3.62
CA LEU A 293 146.92 -29.53 -4.07
C LEU A 293 147.48 -29.61 -5.49
N LYS A 294 147.24 -28.59 -6.34
CA LYS A 294 147.84 -28.50 -7.68
C LYS A 294 149.34 -28.21 -7.70
N LYS A 295 149.98 -27.94 -6.56
CA LYS A 295 151.42 -27.56 -6.46
C LYS A 295 152.34 -28.67 -5.93
N TYR A 296 151.83 -29.85 -5.60
CA TYR A 296 152.66 -30.98 -5.13
C TYR A 296 152.42 -32.26 -5.95
N PRO A 297 153.38 -32.68 -6.79
CA PRO A 297 153.39 -34.01 -7.37
C PRO A 297 154.17 -34.96 -6.45
N ILE A 298 153.53 -36.00 -5.90
CA ILE A 298 154.21 -37.08 -5.17
C ILE A 298 153.71 -38.44 -5.68
N LEU A 299 154.68 -39.30 -5.96
CA LEU A 299 154.56 -40.68 -6.44
C LEU A 299 153.95 -41.62 -5.39
N VAL A 300 153.02 -42.45 -5.88
CA VAL A 300 152.67 -43.88 -5.61
C VAL A 300 153.32 -44.60 -4.41
N PRO A 301 152.56 -45.48 -3.71
CA PRO A 301 152.78 -46.92 -3.92
C PRO A 301 151.48 -47.76 -4.04
N GLU A 302 151.52 -48.74 -4.94
CA GLU A 302 150.64 -49.91 -4.97
C GLU A 302 150.90 -50.81 -3.74
N THR A 303 149.85 -51.28 -3.08
CA THR A 303 149.53 -52.71 -2.82
C THR A 303 148.54 -52.84 -1.66
N THR A 304 147.35 -53.38 -1.95
CA THR A 304 146.61 -54.46 -1.26
C THR A 304 145.12 -54.34 -1.60
N SER A 305 144.63 -55.33 -2.34
CA SER A 305 143.22 -55.61 -2.60
C SER A 305 142.52 -56.11 -1.31
N PRO A 306 141.25 -56.55 -1.36
CA PRO A 306 140.02 -55.81 -1.63
C PRO A 306 139.09 -55.87 -0.39
N ILE A 307 138.28 -54.85 -0.14
CA ILE A 307 137.19 -54.96 0.84
C ILE A 307 135.88 -54.73 0.09
N ASP A 308 135.43 -55.83 -0.50
CA ASP A 308 134.06 -56.04 -0.95
C ASP A 308 133.25 -56.35 0.32
N ILE A 309 132.69 -55.31 0.95
CA ILE A 309 131.70 -55.46 2.02
C ILE A 309 130.36 -55.15 1.40
N ASP A 310 129.61 -56.23 1.17
CA ASP A 310 128.20 -56.26 0.83
C ASP A 310 127.42 -55.49 1.92
N GLU A 311 126.73 -54.41 1.54
CA GLU A 311 125.92 -53.55 2.44
C GLU A 311 124.86 -54.35 3.23
N ASP A 312 124.49 -55.52 2.71
CA ASP A 312 123.48 -56.42 3.30
C ASP A 312 123.99 -57.24 4.52
N GLU A 313 125.30 -57.32 4.76
CA GLU A 313 125.89 -57.97 5.95
C GLU A 313 125.98 -56.98 7.14
N MET A 314 126.23 -55.69 6.86
CA MET A 314 126.30 -54.63 7.88
C MET A 314 124.90 -54.28 8.44
N ALA A 315 123.87 -54.36 7.59
CA ALA A 315 122.48 -54.20 8.01
C ALA A 315 122.01 -55.31 8.99
N ARG A 316 122.57 -56.53 8.91
CA ARG A 316 122.24 -57.62 9.84
C ARG A 316 122.90 -57.46 11.21
N GLN A 317 124.11 -56.91 11.31
CA GLN A 317 124.79 -56.70 12.60
C GLN A 317 124.20 -55.56 13.44
N ILE A 318 123.53 -54.58 12.83
CA ILE A 318 122.84 -53.49 13.56
C ILE A 318 121.46 -53.95 14.07
N LEU A 319 120.78 -54.85 13.34
CA LEU A 319 119.46 -55.35 13.73
C LEU A 319 119.49 -56.44 14.83
N PHE A 320 120.61 -57.15 15.03
CA PHE A 320 120.73 -58.18 16.08
C PHE A 320 121.27 -57.68 17.43
N ASN A 321 121.79 -56.45 17.53
CA ASN A 321 122.43 -55.94 18.75
C ASN A 321 121.59 -54.95 19.59
N ASN A 322 120.33 -54.67 19.23
CA ASN A 322 119.43 -53.78 20.00
C ASN A 322 118.06 -54.39 20.35
N VAL A 323 117.94 -55.72 20.39
CA VAL A 323 116.80 -56.40 21.02
C VAL A 323 117.18 -56.80 22.45
N LYS A 324 116.88 -55.91 23.39
CA LYS A 324 116.43 -56.25 24.74
C LYS A 324 115.50 -55.18 25.28
#